data_AF-A0A965Y5P0-F1
#
_entry.id   AF-A0A965Y5P0-F1
#
_cell.length_a   1.000
_cell.length_b   1.000
_cell.length_c   1.000
_cell.angle_alpha   90.00
_cell.angle_beta   90.00
_cell.angle_gamma   90.00
#
_symmetry.space_group_name_H-M   'P 1'
#
loop_
_entity.id
_entity.type
_entity.pdbx_description
1 polymer ?
#
loop_
_entity_poly.entity_id
_entity_poly.type
_entity_poly.pdbx_seq_one_letter_code
_entity_poly.pdbx_strand_id
1 'polypeptide(L)' 'KTIEELDFRTHYSSVILSISRDGERFVPKKDTVIQENDMILVAGQKEDLEKWVEEKKE' A
#
# COMPACT_ATOMS: atom_id res chain seq x y z
N LYS A 1 -9.19 5.90 -0.44
CA LYS A 1 -9.00 5.53 0.98
C LYS A 1 -7.66 6.07 1.45
N THR A 2 -7.57 6.63 2.65
CA THR A 2 -6.29 7.08 3.23
C THR A 2 -5.50 5.88 3.77
N ILE A 3 -4.17 6.05 3.96
CA ILE A 3 -3.33 4.99 4.54
C ILE A 3 -3.75 4.65 5.97
N GLU A 4 -4.16 5.66 6.76
CA GLU A 4 -4.68 5.46 8.12
C GLU A 4 -5.95 4.60 8.12
N GLU A 5 -6.90 4.85 7.21
CA GLU A 5 -8.12 4.04 7.08
C GLU A 5 -7.88 2.62 6.54
N LEU A 6 -6.75 2.38 5.86
CA LEU A 6 -6.40 1.07 5.33
C LEU A 6 -5.74 0.16 6.38
N ASP A 7 -5.32 0.73 7.52
CA ASP A 7 -4.75 0.01 8.67
C ASP A 7 -3.73 -1.08 8.26
N PHE A 8 -2.89 -0.75 7.26
CA PHE A 8 -2.01 -1.69 6.54
C PHE A 8 -1.16 -2.58 7.46
N ARG A 9 -0.73 -2.00 8.58
CA ARG A 9 0.10 -2.68 9.57
C ARG A 9 -0.68 -3.75 10.35
N THR A 10 -1.94 -3.48 10.66
CA THR A 10 -2.78 -4.36 11.48
C THR A 10 -3.49 -5.39 10.61
N HIS A 11 -3.89 -4.99 9.41
CA HIS A 11 -4.70 -5.81 8.51
C HIS A 11 -3.86 -6.70 7.58
N TYR A 12 -2.67 -6.25 7.17
CA TYR A 12 -1.83 -6.97 6.20
C TYR A 12 -0.42 -7.27 6.71
N SER A 13 -0.11 -6.98 7.99
CA SER A 13 1.24 -7.13 8.58
C SER A 13 2.36 -6.56 7.69
N SER A 14 2.04 -5.51 6.92
CA SER A 14 2.87 -4.99 5.85
C SER A 14 2.98 -3.48 5.96
N VAL A 15 4.15 -2.94 5.59
CA VAL A 15 4.47 -1.52 5.71
C VAL A 15 4.69 -0.93 4.33
N ILE A 16 3.98 0.17 4.02
CA ILE A 16 4.20 0.93 2.80
C ILE A 16 5.49 1.74 2.98
N LEU A 17 6.48 1.47 2.13
CA LEU A 17 7.78 2.14 2.13
C LEU A 17 7.75 3.46 1.36
N SER A 18 7.05 3.48 0.23
CA SER A 18 6.98 4.64 -0.66
C SER A 18 5.86 4.52 -1.68
N ILE A 19 5.35 5.64 -2.16
CA ILE A 19 4.43 5.71 -3.30
C ILE A 19 5.15 6.41 -4.44
N SER A 20 4.98 5.89 -5.65
CA SER A 20 5.41 6.49 -6.89
C SER A 20 4.19 6.88 -7.70
N ARG A 21 4.03 8.18 -7.93
CA ARG A 21 2.93 8.79 -8.68
C ARG A 21 3.51 9.66 -9.78
N ASP A 22 3.10 9.44 -11.01
CA ASP A 22 3.56 10.21 -12.18
C ASP A 22 5.10 10.28 -12.33
N GLY A 23 5.80 9.24 -11.90
CA GLY A 23 7.27 9.16 -11.91
C GLY A 23 7.96 9.82 -10.72
N GLU A 24 7.22 10.49 -9.83
CA GLU A 24 7.74 11.03 -8.58
C GLU A 24 7.53 10.05 -7.43
N ARG A 25 8.61 9.75 -6.70
CA ARG A 25 8.58 8.84 -5.56
C ARG A 25 8.65 9.60 -4.25
N PHE A 26 7.67 9.39 -3.38
CA PHE A 26 7.59 10.03 -2.07
C PHE A 26 7.24 9.02 -0.97
N VAL A 27 7.62 9.35 0.27
CA VAL A 27 7.21 8.58 1.45
C VAL A 27 5.82 9.04 1.84
N PRO A 28 4.81 8.15 1.84
CA PRO A 28 3.46 8.57 2.15
C PRO A 28 3.32 8.83 3.65
N LYS A 29 2.44 9.77 3.98
CA LYS A 29 2.02 10.06 5.35
C LYS A 29 0.68 9.37 5.64
N LYS A 30 0.27 9.35 6.91
CA LYS A 30 -1.00 8.74 7.34
C LYS A 30 -2.22 9.29 6.60
N ASP A 31 -2.19 10.58 6.26
CA ASP A 31 -3.20 11.35 5.53
C ASP A 31 -3.09 11.21 4.01
N THR A 32 -2.09 10.49 3.49
CA THR A 32 -1.93 10.29 2.06
C THR A 32 -3.09 9.44 1.52
N VAL A 33 -3.77 10.00 0.52
CA VAL A 33 -4.82 9.31 -0.23
C VAL A 33 -4.17 8.61 -1.43
N ILE A 34 -4.36 7.29 -1.49
CA ILE A 34 -3.94 6.48 -2.65
C ILE A 34 -4.90 6.77 -3.81
N GLN A 35 -4.34 7.02 -4.98
CA GLN A 35 -5.04 7.30 -6.23
C GLN A 35 -4.88 6.14 -7.23
N GLU A 36 -5.77 6.07 -8.21
CA GLU A 36 -5.63 5.12 -9.32
C GLU A 36 -4.35 5.42 -10.13
N ASN A 37 -3.62 4.37 -10.51
CA ASN A 37 -2.28 4.41 -11.11
C ASN A 37 -1.10 4.69 -10.16
N ASP A 38 -1.33 4.80 -8.85
CA ASP A 38 -0.23 4.84 -7.89
C ASP A 38 0.50 3.51 -7.82
N MET A 39 1.83 3.58 -7.94
CA MET A 39 2.70 2.45 -7.62
C MET A 39 3.13 2.52 -6.16
N ILE A 40 2.66 1.59 -5.34
CA ILE A 40 3.05 1.50 -3.94
C ILE A 40 4.12 0.42 -3.74
N LEU A 41 5.19 0.77 -3.04
CA LEU A 41 6.19 -0.18 -2.59
C LEU A 41 5.84 -0.59 -1.17
N VAL A 42 5.61 -1.89 -0.98
CA VAL A 42 5.24 -2.48 0.31
C VAL A 42 6.30 -3.49 0.71
N ALA A 43 6.66 -3.51 1.99
CA ALA A 43 7.47 -4.56 2.59
C ALA A 43 6.63 -5.32 3.62
N GLY A 44 6.64 -6.64 3.51
CA GLY A 44 5.87 -7.54 4.36
C GLY A 44 6.32 -8.97 4.14
N GLN A 45 5.70 -9.90 4.86
CA GLN A 45 5.91 -11.32 4.59
C GLN A 45 5.23 -11.70 3.28
N LYS A 46 5.88 -12.59 2.52
CA LYS A 46 5.41 -13.02 1.20
C LYS A 46 3.97 -13.55 1.26
N GLU A 47 3.65 -14.37 2.26
CA GLU A 47 2.33 -14.99 2.43
C GLU A 47 1.21 -13.96 2.67
N ASP A 48 1.50 -12.86 3.39
CA ASP A 48 0.54 -11.78 3.62
C ASP A 48 0.37 -10.90 2.38
N LEU A 49 1.46 -10.67 1.65
CA LEU A 49 1.43 -9.92 0.38
C LEU A 49 0.70 -10.68 -0.72
N GLU A 50 0.87 -12.00 -0.82
CA GLU A 50 0.19 -12.83 -1.81
C GLU A 50 -1.33 -12.81 -1.59
N LYS A 51 -1.81 -12.94 -0.35
CA LYS A 51 -3.24 -12.80 -0.01
C LYS A 51 -3.81 -11.46 -0.46
N TRP A 52 -3.08 -10.37 -0.23
CA TRP A 52 -3.53 -9.03 -0.57
C TRP A 52 -3.64 -8.79 -2.09
N VAL A 53 -2.72 -9.33 -2.88
CA VAL A 53 -2.77 -9.21 -4.35
C VAL A 53 -3.92 -10.05 -4.94
N GLU A 54 -4.24 -11.18 -4.31
CA GLU A 54 -5.27 -12.10 -4.79
C GLU A 54 -6.69 -11.62 -4.50
N GLU A 55 -6.93 -10.95 -3.36
CA GLU A 55 -8.22 -10.30 -3.03
C GLU A 55 -8.66 -9.21 -4.02
N LYS A 56 -7.74 -8.68 -4.82
CA LYS A 56 -7.99 -7.60 -5.80
C LYS A 56 -8.35 -8.11 -7.20
N LYS A 57 -8.39 -9.43 -7.43
CA LYS A 57 -8.69 -10.04 -8.75
C LYS A 57 -10.17 -10.36 -9.00
N GLU A 58 -11.07 -10.15 -8.03
CA GLU A 58 -12.52 -10.32 -8.17
C GLU A 58 -13.27 -9.01 -8.45
#